data_AF-A0A927P145-F1
#
_entry.id   AF-A0A927P145-F1
#
_cell.length_a   1.000
_cell.length_b   1.000
_cell.length_c   1.000
_cell.angle_alpha   90.00
_cell.angle_beta   90.00
_cell.angle_gamma   90.00
#
_symmetry.space_group_name_H-M   'P 1'
#
loop_
_entity.id
_entity.type
_entity.pdbx_description
1 polymer ?
#
loop_
_entity_poly.entity_id
_entity_poly.type
_entity_poly.pdbx_seq_one_letter_code
_entity_poly.pdbx_strand_id
1 'polypeptide(L)'
;REERMLGGLYVFQLIEDENRPAAAEEMLRENGFDCRFAADLGEAKHVFTHRVWNMRILHFELNEPPAMGQMAGLEELDRLPFPTAIKAAVGEAKKLLGGEMHG
;
A
#
# COMPACT_ATOMS: atom_id res chain seq x y z
N ARG A 1 -11.26 12.28 16.65
CA ARG A 1 -9.92 12.55 17.22
C ARG A 1 -9.01 12.73 16.01
N GLU A 2 -8.68 13.98 15.68
CA GLU A 2 -8.06 14.40 14.42
C GLU A 2 -6.56 14.08 14.47
N GLU A 3 -6.17 12.84 14.13
CA GLU A 3 -4.76 12.49 13.94
C GLU A 3 -4.29 13.05 12.59
N ARG A 4 -3.93 14.34 12.57
CA ARG A 4 -3.06 14.91 11.51
C ARG A 4 -1.67 14.29 11.61
N MET A 5 -1.52 13.01 11.28
CA MET A 5 -0.23 12.30 11.41
C MET A 5 0.51 12.08 10.08
N LEU A 6 -0.01 12.56 8.94
CA LEU A 6 0.66 12.38 7.64
C LEU A 6 0.74 13.69 6.84
N GLY A 7 0.89 14.85 7.51
CA GLY A 7 1.11 16.11 6.81
C GLY A 7 2.42 16.09 6.02
N GLY A 8 2.35 15.72 4.74
CA GLY A 8 3.50 15.64 3.82
C GLY A 8 4.16 14.26 3.71
N LEU A 9 3.61 13.21 4.35
CA LEU A 9 4.10 11.84 4.20
C LEU A 9 3.25 11.07 3.19
N TYR A 10 3.91 10.23 2.40
CA TYR A 10 3.26 9.35 1.43
C TYR A 10 2.96 7.99 2.06
N VAL A 11 1.84 7.41 1.63
CA VAL A 11 1.42 6.05 1.98
C VAL A 11 0.82 5.39 0.75
N PHE A 12 0.78 4.06 0.74
CA PHE A 12 -0.09 3.33 -0.18
C PHE A 12 -1.54 3.46 0.26
N GLN A 13 -2.49 3.11 -0.62
CA GLN A 13 -3.90 3.06 -0.28
C GLN A 13 -4.10 2.09 0.90
N LEU A 14 -4.64 2.61 2.01
CA LEU A 14 -4.90 1.83 3.22
C LEU A 14 -6.36 1.39 3.22
N ILE A 15 -6.58 0.14 3.60
CA ILE A 15 -7.90 -0.43 3.83
C ILE A 15 -7.93 -0.86 5.29
N GLU A 16 -8.87 -0.31 6.06
CA GLU A 16 -9.04 -0.65 7.47
C GLU A 16 -10.06 -1.79 7.59
N ASP A 17 -9.87 -2.65 8.61
CA ASP A 17 -10.75 -3.76 8.98
C ASP A 17 -11.03 -4.84 7.90
N GLU A 18 -10.35 -4.79 6.76
CA GLU A 18 -10.44 -5.81 5.70
C GLU A 18 -9.05 -6.22 5.21
N ASN A 19 -8.84 -7.52 5.02
CA ASN A 19 -7.58 -8.09 4.55
C ASN A 19 -7.76 -9.23 3.53
N ARG A 20 -9.00 -9.54 3.13
CA ARG A 20 -9.31 -10.52 2.11
C ARG A 20 -9.19 -9.87 0.73
N PRO A 21 -8.41 -10.45 -0.20
CA PRO A 21 -8.17 -9.87 -1.52
C PRO A 21 -9.43 -9.43 -2.28
N ALA A 22 -10.47 -10.27 -2.31
CA ALA A 22 -11.69 -9.98 -3.06
C ALA A 22 -12.47 -8.78 -2.50
N ALA A 23 -12.59 -8.70 -1.17
CA ALA A 23 -13.28 -7.58 -0.52
C ALA A 23 -12.45 -6.29 -0.61
N ALA A 24 -11.13 -6.40 -0.50
CA ALA A 24 -10.22 -5.27 -0.74
C ALA A 24 -10.31 -4.75 -2.18
N GLU A 25 -10.40 -5.63 -3.19
CA GLU A 25 -10.60 -5.22 -4.59
C GLU A 25 -11.92 -4.45 -4.79
N GLU A 26 -13.01 -4.94 -4.20
CA GLU A 26 -14.31 -4.27 -4.25
C GLU A 26 -14.23 -2.87 -3.63
N MET A 27 -13.67 -2.75 -2.43
CA MET A 27 -13.49 -1.45 -1.77
C MET A 27 -12.59 -0.50 -2.58
N LEU A 28 -11.54 -1.00 -3.23
CA LEU A 28 -10.69 -0.17 -4.10
C LEU A 28 -11.46 0.33 -5.32
N ARG A 29 -12.26 -0.53 -5.96
CA ARG A 29 -13.11 -0.15 -7.10
C ARG A 29 -14.16 0.88 -6.70
N GLU A 30 -14.79 0.73 -5.53
CA GLU A 30 -15.74 1.72 -4.98
C GLU A 30 -15.08 3.09 -4.73
N ASN A 31 -13.79 3.10 -4.40
CA ASN A 31 -12.99 4.31 -4.22
C ASN A 31 -12.36 4.85 -5.52
N GLY A 32 -12.76 4.33 -6.68
CA GLY A 32 -12.33 4.84 -7.99
C GLY A 32 -11.00 4.27 -8.51
N PHE A 33 -10.54 3.15 -7.97
CA PHE A 33 -9.40 2.40 -8.49
C PHE A 33 -9.90 1.21 -9.31
N ASP A 34 -9.91 1.32 -10.65
CA ASP A 34 -10.16 0.16 -11.51
C ASP A 34 -8.94 -0.78 -11.47
N CYS A 35 -9.00 -1.75 -10.56
CA CYS A 35 -7.89 -2.62 -10.23
C CYS A 35 -8.30 -4.09 -10.14
N ARG A 36 -7.33 -4.98 -10.28
CA ARG A 36 -7.50 -6.43 -10.09
C ARG A 36 -6.44 -6.95 -9.14
N PHE A 37 -6.82 -7.85 -8.24
CA PHE A 37 -5.88 -8.51 -7.35
C PHE A 37 -4.83 -9.30 -8.14
N ALA A 38 -3.56 -9.08 -7.80
CA ALA A 38 -2.42 -9.71 -8.47
C ALA A 38 -1.69 -10.68 -7.55
N ALA A 39 -1.35 -10.26 -6.32
CA ALA A 39 -0.61 -11.11 -5.38
C ALA A 39 -0.77 -10.68 -3.93
N ASP A 40 -0.59 -11.64 -3.03
CA ASP A 40 -0.39 -11.39 -1.61
C ASP A 40 1.11 -11.36 -1.31
N LEU A 41 1.60 -10.23 -0.83
CA LEU A 41 3.01 -9.97 -0.57
C LEU A 41 3.38 -10.26 0.90
N GLY A 42 2.43 -10.75 1.70
CA GLY A 42 2.63 -11.17 3.06
C GLY A 42 2.20 -10.15 4.10
N GLU A 43 2.75 -10.27 5.30
CA GLU A 43 2.31 -9.53 6.47
C GLU A 43 3.42 -8.61 7.01
N ALA A 44 3.02 -7.47 7.54
CA ALA A 44 3.90 -6.52 8.20
C ALA A 44 3.29 -6.06 9.51
N LYS A 45 4.15 -5.80 10.51
CA LYS A 45 3.74 -5.31 11.82
C LYS A 45 4.47 -4.03 12.15
N HIS A 46 3.73 -3.05 12.67
CA HIS A 46 4.31 -1.86 13.26
C HIS A 46 3.82 -1.68 14.71
N VAL A 47 4.76 -1.45 15.62
CA VAL A 47 4.47 -1.28 17.04
C VAL A 47 4.62 0.20 17.39
N PHE A 48 3.52 0.84 17.72
CA PHE A 48 3.50 2.14 18.38
C PHE A 48 3.45 1.93 19.90
N THR A 49 3.75 2.98 20.67
CA THR A 49 3.71 2.93 22.14
C THR A 49 2.36 2.46 22.69
N HIS A 50 1.25 2.80 22.03
CA HIS A 50 -0.11 2.55 22.53
C HIS A 50 -0.92 1.57 21.67
N ARG A 51 -0.39 1.15 20.51
CA ARG A 51 -1.12 0.27 19.59
C ARG A 51 -0.17 -0.53 18.72
N VAL A 52 -0.61 -1.70 18.30
CA VAL A 52 0.08 -2.51 17.30
C VAL A 52 -0.77 -2.51 16.04
N TRP A 53 -0.15 -2.25 14.90
CA TRP A 53 -0.76 -2.46 13.59
C TRP A 53 -0.25 -3.77 13.03
N ASN A 54 -1.18 -4.65 12.69
CA ASN A 54 -0.90 -5.85 11.89
C ASN A 54 -1.51 -5.57 10.51
N MET A 55 -0.68 -5.61 9.48
CA MET A 55 -1.02 -5.24 8.12
C MET A 55 -0.77 -6.42 7.20
N ARG A 56 -1.62 -6.58 6.19
CA ARG A 56 -1.37 -7.46 5.05
C ARG A 56 -1.04 -6.58 3.85
N ILE A 57 0.00 -6.95 3.09
CA ILE A 57 0.46 -6.19 1.93
C ILE A 57 -0.09 -6.91 0.70
N LEU A 58 -1.02 -6.27 0.03
CA LEU A 58 -1.67 -6.82 -1.17
C LEU A 58 -1.24 -6.01 -2.39
N HIS A 59 -0.94 -6.72 -3.47
CA HIS A 59 -0.62 -6.15 -4.77
C HIS A 59 -1.83 -6.22 -5.69
N PHE A 60 -2.14 -5.07 -6.29
CA PHE A 60 -3.18 -4.92 -7.30
C PHE A 60 -2.59 -4.29 -8.55
N GLU A 61 -3.04 -4.76 -9.70
CA GLU A 61 -2.75 -4.14 -10.99
C GLU A 61 -3.89 -3.18 -11.34
N LEU A 62 -3.54 -1.98 -11.80
CA LEU A 62 -4.50 -1.01 -12.28
C LEU A 62 -4.73 -1.21 -13.79
N ASN A 63 -5.99 -1.23 -14.21
CA ASN A 63 -6.35 -1.24 -15.63
C ASN A 63 -6.22 0.17 -16.24
N GLU A 64 -6.45 1.19 -15.42
CA GLU A 64 -6.38 2.60 -15.80
C GLU A 64 -5.64 3.42 -14.72
N PRO A 65 -5.03 4.57 -15.08
CA PRO A 65 -4.42 5.46 -14.08
C PRO A 65 -5.42 5.83 -12.98
N PRO A 66 -4.99 5.90 -11.72
CA PRO A 66 -5.92 6.14 -10.62
C PRO A 66 -6.44 7.58 -10.66
N ALA A 67 -7.72 7.77 -10.34
CA ALA A 67 -8.35 9.09 -10.30
C ALA A 67 -7.80 9.99 -9.18
N MET A 68 -7.18 9.39 -8.16
CA MET A 68 -6.56 10.08 -7.03
C MET A 68 -5.24 9.42 -6.63
N GLY A 69 -4.35 10.20 -6.02
CA GLY A 69 -2.99 9.78 -5.71
C GLY A 69 -2.03 10.00 -6.88
N GLN A 70 -0.87 9.35 -6.83
CA GLN A 70 0.11 9.40 -7.91
C GLN A 70 0.72 8.01 -8.13
N MET A 71 1.02 7.71 -9.38
CA MET A 71 1.84 6.56 -9.72
C MET A 71 3.30 6.92 -9.49
N ALA A 72 4.05 6.02 -8.86
CA ALA A 72 5.46 6.23 -8.55
C ALA A 72 6.30 5.03 -9.00
N GLY A 73 7.38 5.30 -9.73
CA GLY A 73 8.42 4.35 -10.08
C GLY A 73 9.49 4.19 -9.00
N LEU A 74 10.50 3.35 -9.28
CA LEU A 74 11.52 2.98 -8.31
C LEU A 74 12.27 4.21 -7.74
N GLU A 75 12.72 5.11 -8.61
CA GLU A 75 13.45 6.34 -8.21
C GLU A 75 12.59 7.32 -7.41
N GLU A 76 11.27 7.29 -7.61
CA GLU A 76 10.33 8.13 -6.86
C GLU A 76 10.09 7.54 -5.48
N LEU A 77 9.93 6.21 -5.38
CA LEU A 77 9.84 5.52 -4.09
C LEU A 77 11.09 5.68 -3.21
N ASP A 78 12.26 6.00 -3.78
CA ASP A 78 13.46 6.34 -3.01
C ASP A 78 13.45 7.77 -2.46
N ARG A 79 12.72 8.68 -3.09
CA ARG A 79 12.70 10.12 -2.76
C ARG A 79 11.51 10.52 -1.90
N LEU A 80 10.39 9.80 -2.00
CA LEU A 80 9.18 10.12 -1.27
C LEU A 80 9.35 9.84 0.23
N PRO A 81 8.92 10.77 1.12
CA PRO A 81 9.00 10.54 2.55
C PRO A 81 7.87 9.61 3.01
N PHE A 82 8.23 8.39 3.39
CA PHE A 82 7.30 7.40 3.96
C PHE A 82 7.41 7.31 5.48
N PRO A 83 6.30 7.09 6.20
CA PRO A 83 6.36 6.75 7.62
C PRO A 83 7.01 5.38 7.82
N THR A 84 7.68 5.19 8.96
CA THR A 84 8.33 3.92 9.30
C THR A 84 7.38 2.72 9.25
N ALA A 85 6.10 2.92 9.57
CA ALA A 85 5.08 1.87 9.52
C ALA A 85 4.90 1.27 8.12
N ILE A 86 5.13 2.03 7.06
CA ILE A 86 4.86 1.62 5.66
C ILE A 86 6.12 1.11 4.95
N LYS A 87 7.30 1.17 5.59
CA LYS A 87 8.58 0.76 4.98
C LYS A 87 8.58 -0.69 4.46
N ALA A 88 7.87 -1.60 5.11
CA ALA A 88 7.75 -2.98 4.63
C ALA A 88 7.06 -3.04 3.26
N ALA A 89 5.92 -2.35 3.11
CA ALA A 89 5.20 -2.25 1.84
C ALA A 89 6.03 -1.55 0.74
N VAL A 90 6.79 -0.51 1.10
CA VAL A 90 7.73 0.14 0.15
C VAL A 90 8.79 -0.85 -0.32
N GLY A 91 9.31 -1.70 0.57
CA GLY A 91 10.26 -2.76 0.21
C GLY A 91 9.69 -3.73 -0.82
N GLU A 92 8.46 -4.21 -0.63
CA GLU A 92 7.82 -5.11 -1.59
C GLU A 92 7.53 -4.43 -2.93
N ALA A 93 7.07 -3.18 -2.92
CA ALA A 93 6.87 -2.41 -4.15
C ALA A 93 8.17 -2.25 -4.96
N LYS A 94 9.31 -2.04 -4.29
CA LYS A 94 10.62 -1.95 -4.95
C LYS A 94 11.05 -3.27 -5.59
N LYS A 95 10.81 -4.41 -4.91
CA LYS A 95 11.11 -5.75 -5.49
C LYS A 95 10.27 -6.01 -6.74
N LEU A 96 8.97 -5.69 -6.69
CA LEU A 96 8.07 -5.80 -7.84
C LEU A 96 8.56 -4.96 -9.03
N LEU A 97 8.89 -3.69 -8.78
CA LEU A 97 9.38 -2.78 -9.82
C LEU A 97 10.80 -3.14 -10.33
N GLY A 98 11.61 -3.78 -9.48
CA GLY A 98 12.93 -4.29 -9.83
C GLY A 98 12.92 -5.62 -10.60
N GLY A 99 11.76 -6.25 -10.77
CA GLY A 99 11.62 -7.53 -11.46
C GLY A 99 11.96 -8.77 -10.61
N GLU A 100 12.14 -8.61 -9.30
CA GLU A 100 12.41 -9.71 -8.37
C GLU A 100 11.08 -10.33 -7.88
N MET A 101 10.35 -11.00 -8.77
CA MET A 101 9.22 -11.84 -8.34
C MET A 101 9.74 -13.17 -7.82
N HIS A 102 9.58 -13.42 -6.52
CA HIS A 102 9.60 -14.79 -5.99
C HIS A 102 8.27 -15.44 -6.39
N GLY A 103 8.34 -16.36 -7.36
CA GLY A 103 7.23 -17.22 -7.75
C GLY A 103 6.91 -18.30 -6.73
#